data_AF-X1T5H0-F1
#
_entry.id   AF-X1T5H0-F1
#
_cell.length_a   1.000
_cell.length_b   1.000
_cell.length_c   1.000
_cell.angle_alpha   90.00
_cell.angle_beta   90.00
_cell.angle_gamma   90.00
#
_symmetry.space_group_name_H-M   'P 1'
#
loop_
_entity.id
_entity.type
_entity.pdbx_description
1 polymer ?
#
loop_
_entity_poly.entity_id
_entity_poly.type
_entity_poly.pdbx_seq_one_letter_code
_entity_poly.pdbx_strand_id
1 'polypeptide(L)'
;DDLYQFKGAGGEFDFYEKIPEKLNLKLRENFDRAFCRLRQFHLWTQKLPPVTAMEKIIIDSGLLSHSCLEGYNLNKCGELYSILERLRKAEAGEVIGFALMVDQLEKMLEAGVEEELDILTEENTVRIMNLHKAKGLESQVVFLAIPYNSTTHEPTYYIERTGQEPYGHF
;
A
#
# COMPACT_ATOMS: atom_id res chain seq x y z
N ASP A 1 -27.56 10.55 -0.27
CA ASP A 1 -28.61 11.42 0.32
C ASP A 1 -28.19 12.14 1.58
N ASP A 2 -27.55 11.47 2.54
CA ASP A 2 -27.11 12.05 3.82
C ASP A 2 -26.31 13.36 3.71
N LEU A 3 -25.29 13.42 2.84
CA LEU A 3 -24.50 14.64 2.59
C LEU A 3 -25.34 15.77 1.99
N TYR A 4 -26.27 15.42 1.09
CA TYR A 4 -27.17 16.38 0.46
C TYR A 4 -28.16 16.97 1.48
N GLN A 5 -28.74 16.12 2.34
CA GLN A 5 -29.63 16.56 3.42
C GLN A 5 -28.89 17.46 4.43
N PHE A 6 -27.65 17.12 4.76
CA PHE A 6 -26.79 17.95 5.61
C PHE A 6 -26.55 19.34 5.00
N LYS A 7 -26.17 19.39 3.72
CA LYS A 7 -25.97 20.67 3.03
C LYS A 7 -27.27 21.46 2.88
N GLY A 8 -28.38 20.78 2.58
CA GLY A 8 -29.71 21.38 2.47
C GLY A 8 -30.25 21.93 3.79
N ALA A 9 -29.82 21.39 4.93
CA ALA A 9 -30.14 21.91 6.26
C ALA A 9 -29.30 23.14 6.67
N GLY A 10 -28.39 23.60 5.80
CA GLY A 10 -27.49 24.71 6.05
C GLY A 10 -26.17 24.31 6.71
N GLY A 11 -25.81 23.02 6.70
CA GLY A 11 -24.54 22.55 7.23
C GLY A 11 -23.34 22.91 6.36
N GLU A 12 -22.19 23.11 6.99
CA GLU A 12 -20.90 23.27 6.33
C GLU A 12 -20.04 22.02 6.55
N PHE A 13 -19.29 21.61 5.52
CA PHE A 13 -18.37 20.47 5.62
C PHE A 13 -17.06 20.89 6.28
N ASP A 14 -17.19 21.53 7.43
CA ASP A 14 -16.11 21.89 8.33
C ASP A 14 -16.36 21.17 9.66
N PHE A 15 -15.40 20.33 10.06
CA PHE A 15 -15.53 19.53 11.27
C PHE A 15 -15.33 20.34 12.56
N TYR A 16 -15.05 21.64 12.48
CA TYR A 16 -15.11 22.58 13.60
C TYR A 16 -16.47 23.27 13.77
N GLU A 17 -17.30 23.25 12.73
CA GLU A 17 -18.60 23.89 12.74
C GLU A 17 -19.67 23.09 13.48
N LYS A 18 -20.74 23.78 13.88
CA LYS A 18 -21.89 23.15 14.54
C LYS A 18 -22.77 22.41 13.53
N ILE A 19 -23.29 21.27 13.95
CA ILE A 19 -24.22 20.49 13.13
C ILE A 19 -25.62 21.12 13.19
N PRO A 20 -26.29 21.35 12.04
CA PRO A 20 -27.60 21.96 12.01
C PRO A 20 -28.66 21.21 12.82
N GLU A 21 -29.41 21.94 13.66
CA GLU A 21 -30.51 21.40 14.47
C GLU A 21 -31.74 20.98 13.64
N LYS A 22 -31.78 21.34 12.35
CA LYS A 22 -32.86 20.94 11.44
C LYS A 22 -32.71 19.50 10.93
N LEU A 23 -31.54 18.89 11.13
CA LEU A 23 -31.29 17.50 10.72
C LEU A 23 -32.05 16.52 11.62
N ASN A 24 -32.45 15.39 11.04
CA ASN A 24 -33.00 14.29 11.82
C ASN A 24 -31.97 13.82 12.87
N LEU A 25 -32.45 13.22 13.97
CA LEU A 25 -31.60 12.84 15.10
C LEU A 25 -30.48 11.86 14.70
N LYS A 26 -30.80 10.80 13.95
CA LYS A 26 -29.84 9.78 13.51
C LYS A 26 -28.73 10.37 12.63
N LEU A 27 -29.08 11.25 11.71
CA LEU A 27 -28.17 11.91 10.79
C LEU A 27 -27.27 12.88 11.55
N ARG A 28 -27.85 13.64 12.49
CA ARG A 28 -27.08 14.50 13.40
C ARG A 28 -26.06 13.72 14.21
N GLU A 29 -26.46 12.61 14.82
CA GLU A 29 -25.55 11.73 15.58
C GLU A 29 -24.45 11.14 14.70
N ASN A 30 -24.78 10.74 13.46
CA ASN A 30 -23.79 10.24 12.51
C ASN A 30 -22.74 11.30 12.15
N PHE A 31 -23.17 12.53 11.84
CA PHE A 31 -22.27 13.64 11.55
C PHE A 31 -21.46 14.05 12.78
N ASP A 32 -22.05 14.03 13.97
CA ASP A 32 -21.35 14.39 15.21
C ASP A 32 -20.22 13.41 15.49
N ARG A 33 -20.51 12.11 15.36
CA ARG A 33 -19.49 11.06 15.45
C ARG A 33 -18.40 11.24 14.38
N ALA A 34 -18.76 11.52 13.13
CA ALA A 34 -17.80 11.71 12.05
C ALA A 34 -16.89 12.94 12.30
N PHE A 35 -17.47 14.08 12.65
CA PHE A 35 -16.73 15.31 12.93
C PHE A 35 -15.86 15.16 14.18
N CYS A 36 -16.34 14.46 15.20
CA CYS A 36 -15.55 14.16 16.39
C CYS A 36 -14.28 13.35 16.05
N ARG A 37 -14.41 12.34 15.18
CA ARG A 37 -13.26 11.56 14.69
C ARG A 37 -12.31 12.39 13.84
N LEU A 38 -12.81 13.24 12.94
CA LEU A 38 -11.97 14.12 12.12
C LEU A 38 -11.18 15.13 12.99
N ARG A 39 -11.81 15.71 14.02
CA ARG A 39 -11.12 16.55 15.01
C ARG A 39 -10.02 15.79 15.73
N GLN A 40 -10.29 14.54 16.12
CA GLN A 40 -9.30 13.68 16.78
C GLN A 40 -8.12 13.34 15.84
N PHE A 41 -8.39 13.06 14.57
CA PHE A 41 -7.35 12.79 13.58
C PHE A 41 -6.49 14.03 13.37
N HIS A 42 -7.11 15.20 13.21
CA HIS A 42 -6.37 16.46 13.10
C HIS A 42 -5.53 16.77 14.35
N LEU A 43 -6.03 16.45 15.53
CA LEU A 43 -5.26 16.58 16.77
C LEU A 43 -4.02 15.67 16.77
N TRP A 44 -4.14 14.44 16.26
CA TRP A 44 -3.01 13.53 16.14
C TRP A 44 -1.95 14.05 15.16
N THR A 45 -2.35 14.62 14.02
CA THR A 45 -1.39 15.20 13.07
C THR A 45 -0.61 16.38 13.62
N GLN A 46 -1.14 17.05 14.66
CA GLN A 46 -0.43 18.14 15.35
C GLN A 46 0.46 17.67 16.51
N LYS A 47 0.14 16.53 17.15
CA LYS A 47 0.77 16.09 18.40
C LYS A 47 1.72 14.92 18.26
N LEU A 48 1.62 14.15 17.18
CA LEU A 48 2.39 12.93 16.97
C LEU A 48 3.31 13.10 15.74
N PRO A 49 4.40 12.33 15.65
CA PRO A 49 5.14 12.19 14.40
C PRO A 49 4.19 11.78 13.25
N PRO A 50 4.37 12.31 12.03
CA PRO A 50 3.46 12.09 10.92
C PRO A 50 3.09 10.63 10.69
N VAL A 51 4.09 9.74 10.72
CA VAL A 51 3.85 8.32 10.43
C VAL A 51 3.09 7.65 11.57
N THR A 52 3.37 8.04 12.82
CA THR A 52 2.60 7.59 13.99
C THR A 52 1.15 8.10 13.94
N ALA A 53 0.93 9.35 13.51
CA ALA A 53 -0.42 9.88 13.32
C ALA A 53 -1.18 9.08 12.24
N MET A 54 -0.53 8.83 11.10
CA MET A 54 -1.10 8.06 9.99
C MET A 54 -1.47 6.63 10.41
N GLU A 55 -0.57 5.93 11.09
CA GLU A 55 -0.82 4.58 11.62
C GLU A 55 -2.03 4.56 12.55
N LYS A 56 -2.14 5.52 13.47
CA LYS A 56 -3.32 5.63 14.35
C LYS A 56 -4.61 5.92 13.57
N ILE A 57 -4.56 6.76 12.54
CA ILE A 57 -5.73 7.04 11.68
C ILE A 57 -6.15 5.79 10.92
N ILE A 58 -5.22 5.04 10.33
CA ILE A 58 -5.49 3.79 9.59
C ILE A 58 -6.17 2.76 10.49
N ILE A 59 -5.68 2.60 11.73
CA ILE A 59 -6.24 1.65 12.70
C ILE A 59 -7.61 2.13 13.17
N ASP A 60 -7.73 3.39 13.62
CA ASP A 60 -8.99 3.90 14.17
C ASP A 60 -10.09 3.93 13.11
N SER A 61 -9.78 4.39 11.89
CA SER A 61 -10.72 4.43 10.74
C SER A 61 -11.34 3.07 10.43
N GLY A 62 -10.68 1.97 10.83
CA GLY A 62 -11.06 0.61 10.48
C GLY A 62 -10.61 0.21 9.07
N LEU A 63 -9.81 1.05 8.39
CA LEU A 63 -9.30 0.77 7.05
C LEU A 63 -8.50 -0.54 7.03
N LEU A 64 -7.63 -0.72 8.02
CA LEU A 64 -6.85 -1.95 8.17
C LEU A 64 -7.76 -3.16 8.37
N SER A 65 -8.69 -3.09 9.32
CA SER A 65 -9.64 -4.17 9.60
C SER A 65 -10.50 -4.53 8.39
N HIS A 66 -10.93 -3.53 7.62
CA HIS A 66 -11.69 -3.73 6.40
C HIS A 66 -10.86 -4.43 5.31
N SER A 67 -9.60 -4.03 5.15
CA SER A 67 -8.69 -4.65 4.17
C SER A 67 -8.46 -6.16 4.42
N CYS A 68 -8.57 -6.61 5.67
CA CYS A 68 -8.43 -8.03 6.04
C CYS A 68 -9.70 -8.88 5.82
N LEU A 69 -10.88 -8.26 5.66
CA LEU A 69 -12.15 -8.99 5.57
C LEU A 69 -12.53 -9.39 4.14
N GLU A 70 -11.99 -8.73 3.13
CA GLU A 70 -12.21 -9.09 1.73
C GLU A 70 -11.39 -10.35 1.38
N GLY A 71 -12.05 -11.51 1.46
CA GLY A 71 -11.60 -12.86 1.10
C GLY A 71 -10.14 -12.99 0.63
N TYR A 72 -9.29 -13.57 1.47
CA TYR A 72 -7.90 -13.98 1.17
C TYR A 72 -6.98 -12.93 0.53
N ASN A 73 -7.39 -11.67 0.40
CA ASN A 73 -6.57 -10.63 -0.19
C ASN A 73 -5.71 -9.94 0.88
N LEU A 74 -4.91 -10.74 1.60
CA LEU A 74 -3.92 -10.26 2.58
C LEU A 74 -2.89 -9.32 1.93
N ASN A 75 -2.75 -9.35 0.61
CA ASN A 75 -1.92 -8.41 -0.15
C ASN A 75 -2.36 -6.95 0.10
N LYS A 76 -3.66 -6.65 0.18
CA LYS A 76 -4.13 -5.26 0.47
C LYS A 76 -3.70 -4.76 1.85
N CYS A 77 -3.70 -5.64 2.84
CA CYS A 77 -3.17 -5.34 4.16
C CYS A 77 -1.64 -5.14 4.09
N GLY A 78 -0.95 -5.95 3.27
CA GLY A 78 0.49 -5.86 2.99
C GLY A 78 0.91 -4.55 2.38
N GLU A 79 0.10 -4.06 1.45
CA GLU A 79 0.27 -2.75 0.83
C GLU A 79 0.18 -1.61 1.85
N LEU A 80 -0.81 -1.64 2.77
CA LEU A 80 -0.93 -0.62 3.81
C LEU A 80 0.30 -0.59 4.73
N TYR A 81 0.82 -1.75 5.12
CA TYR A 81 2.06 -1.83 5.90
C TYR A 81 3.29 -1.43 5.08
N SER A 82 3.37 -1.79 3.80
CA SER A 82 4.43 -1.36 2.89
C SER A 82 4.51 0.16 2.79
N ILE A 83 3.35 0.81 2.64
CA ILE A 83 3.25 2.26 2.60
C ILE A 83 3.76 2.85 3.92
N LEU A 84 3.31 2.33 5.07
CA LEU A 84 3.79 2.81 6.38
C LEU A 84 5.31 2.65 6.53
N GLU A 85 5.89 1.52 6.15
CA GLU A 85 7.34 1.29 6.25
C GLU A 85 8.15 2.22 5.32
N ARG A 86 7.66 2.45 4.10
CA ARG A 86 8.27 3.41 3.17
C ARG A 86 8.22 4.83 3.74
N LEU A 87 7.10 5.23 4.34
CA LEU A 87 6.96 6.52 5.01
C LEU A 87 7.87 6.61 6.24
N ARG A 88 8.04 5.53 7.05
CA ARG A 88 9.00 5.48 8.18
C ARG A 88 10.44 5.68 7.70
N LYS A 89 10.82 5.04 6.59
CA LYS A 89 12.16 5.22 5.99
C LYS A 89 12.38 6.66 5.51
N ALA A 90 11.36 7.28 4.93
CA ALA A 90 11.42 8.69 4.51
C ALA A 90 11.53 9.63 5.73
N GLU A 91 10.75 9.39 6.79
CA GLU A 91 10.78 10.14 8.05
C GLU A 91 12.12 10.03 8.78
N ALA A 92 12.83 8.90 8.67
CA ALA A 92 14.16 8.74 9.26
C ALA A 92 15.24 9.60 8.58
N GLY A 93 15.03 10.04 7.34
CA GLY A 93 15.97 10.87 6.58
C GLY A 93 15.81 12.38 6.78
N GLU A 94 14.61 12.86 7.09
CA GLU A 94 14.29 14.28 7.24
C GLU A 94 13.15 14.51 8.26
N VAL A 95 13.08 15.68 8.90
CA VAL A 95 11.92 16.05 9.74
C VAL A 95 10.76 16.44 8.81
N ILE A 96 9.89 15.49 8.52
CA ILE A 96 8.74 15.68 7.64
C ILE A 96 7.56 16.18 8.51
N GLY A 97 6.89 17.27 8.10
CA GLY A 97 5.59 17.65 8.66
C GLY A 97 4.47 16.81 8.04
N PHE A 98 3.30 16.69 8.66
CA PHE A 98 2.22 15.83 8.14
C PHE A 98 1.83 16.15 6.68
N ALA A 99 1.82 17.43 6.30
CA ALA A 99 1.54 17.85 4.92
C ALA A 99 2.57 17.31 3.92
N LEU A 100 3.86 17.44 4.21
CA LEU A 100 4.92 16.92 3.36
C LEU A 100 4.88 15.39 3.24
N MET A 101 4.45 14.68 4.30
CA MET A 101 4.25 13.23 4.25
C MET A 101 3.11 12.87 3.29
N VAL A 102 2.03 13.66 3.25
CA VAL A 102 0.94 13.49 2.28
C VAL A 102 1.45 13.69 0.85
N ASP A 103 2.29 14.70 0.60
CA ASP A 103 2.90 14.90 -0.73
C ASP A 103 3.80 13.72 -1.14
N GLN A 104 4.51 13.11 -0.19
CA GLN A 104 5.30 11.89 -0.45
C GLN A 104 4.41 10.70 -0.77
N LEU A 105 3.29 10.55 -0.06
CA LEU A 105 2.31 9.51 -0.34
C LEU A 105 1.71 9.67 -1.74
N GLU A 106 1.41 10.90 -2.16
CA GLU A 106 0.94 11.19 -3.52
C GLU A 106 1.96 10.77 -4.58
N LYS A 107 3.24 11.13 -4.41
CA LYS A 107 4.32 10.67 -5.31
C LYS A 107 4.45 9.15 -5.35
N MET A 108 4.26 8.48 -4.23
CA MET A 108 4.28 7.01 -4.18
C MET A 108 3.10 6.41 -4.95
N LEU A 109 1.91 7.03 -4.89
CA LEU A 109 0.75 6.60 -5.67
C LEU A 109 0.96 6.83 -7.17
N GLU A 110 1.57 7.95 -7.56
CA GLU A 110 1.89 8.27 -8.96
C GLU A 110 2.97 7.34 -9.56
N ALA A 111 3.99 6.98 -8.78
CA ALA A 111 5.04 6.07 -9.20
C ALA A 111 4.55 4.63 -9.39
N GLY A 112 3.44 4.26 -8.75
CA GLY A 112 2.92 2.90 -8.72
C GLY A 112 3.67 1.99 -7.74
N VAL A 113 3.04 0.87 -7.39
CA VAL A 113 3.61 -0.11 -6.46
C VAL A 113 4.61 -1.01 -7.22
N GLU A 114 5.91 -0.76 -7.06
CA GLU A 114 6.95 -1.62 -7.66
C GLU A 114 7.17 -2.93 -6.87
N GLU A 115 6.87 -2.95 -5.57
CA GLU A 115 7.05 -4.11 -4.70
C GLU A 115 5.84 -4.31 -3.78
N GLU A 116 5.16 -5.43 -3.96
CA GLU A 116 4.15 -5.95 -3.03
C GLU A 116 4.85 -6.57 -1.81
N LEU A 117 4.34 -6.28 -0.61
CA LEU A 117 4.76 -6.93 0.63
C LEU A 117 3.82 -8.11 0.88
N ASP A 118 4.37 -9.32 0.83
CA ASP A 118 3.61 -10.49 1.23
C ASP A 118 3.60 -10.58 2.76
N ILE A 119 2.41 -10.45 3.35
CA ILE A 119 2.22 -10.57 4.81
C ILE A 119 2.26 -12.03 5.24
N LEU A 120 1.95 -12.96 4.34
CA LEU A 120 1.93 -14.38 4.65
C LEU A 120 3.35 -14.94 4.68
N THR A 121 3.61 -15.80 5.66
CA THR A 121 4.72 -16.73 5.59
C THR A 121 4.54 -17.65 4.38
N GLU A 122 5.59 -17.82 3.57
CA GLU A 122 5.60 -18.71 2.41
C GLU A 122 5.27 -20.15 2.84
N GLU A 123 4.02 -20.59 2.69
CA GLU A 123 3.64 -21.98 2.91
C GLU A 123 3.11 -22.63 1.63
N ASN A 124 3.90 -23.56 1.10
CA ASN A 124 3.57 -24.46 -0.01
C ASN A 124 2.84 -23.81 -1.22
N THR A 125 3.40 -22.72 -1.76
CA THR A 125 2.86 -21.99 -2.91
C THR A 125 3.75 -22.09 -4.15
N VAL A 126 3.15 -21.82 -5.32
CA VAL A 126 3.90 -21.59 -6.57
C VAL A 126 4.42 -20.15 -6.56
N ARG A 127 5.74 -19.98 -6.70
CA ARG A 127 6.37 -18.64 -6.76
C ARG A 127 6.41 -18.16 -8.20
N ILE A 128 5.86 -16.98 -8.45
CA ILE A 128 5.96 -16.28 -9.74
C ILE A 128 7.01 -15.17 -9.60
N MET A 129 8.06 -15.21 -10.41
CA MET A 129 9.16 -14.25 -10.34
C MET A 129 9.70 -13.92 -11.73
N ASN A 130 10.22 -12.70 -11.88
CA ASN A 130 11.04 -12.34 -13.04
C ASN A 130 12.42 -13.01 -12.96
N LEU A 131 13.04 -13.26 -14.11
CA LEU A 131 14.35 -13.95 -14.21
C LEU A 131 15.44 -13.26 -13.37
N HIS A 132 15.40 -11.93 -13.26
CA HIS A 132 16.32 -11.17 -12.42
C HIS A 132 16.19 -11.51 -10.92
N LYS A 133 14.95 -11.67 -10.42
CA LYS A 133 14.68 -12.06 -9.02
C LYS A 133 14.99 -13.54 -8.76
N ALA A 134 14.97 -14.38 -9.80
CA ALA A 134 15.33 -15.80 -9.71
C ALA A 134 16.85 -16.06 -9.69
N LYS A 135 17.70 -15.05 -9.98
CA LYS A 135 19.15 -15.23 -10.08
C LYS A 135 19.74 -15.71 -8.75
N GLY A 136 20.39 -16.88 -8.78
CA GLY A 136 21.01 -17.47 -7.60
C GLY A 136 20.06 -18.29 -6.73
N LEU A 137 18.81 -18.48 -7.16
CA LEU A 137 17.85 -19.38 -6.54
C LEU A 137 17.73 -20.68 -7.34
N GLU A 138 17.35 -21.76 -6.66
CA GLU A 138 17.07 -23.06 -7.25
C GLU A 138 15.72 -23.61 -6.78
N SER A 139 15.08 -24.44 -7.60
CA SER A 139 13.80 -25.09 -7.31
C SER A 139 13.75 -26.47 -7.97
N GLN A 140 12.98 -27.38 -7.40
CA GLN A 140 12.79 -28.72 -7.96
C GLN A 140 12.16 -28.69 -9.36
N VAL A 141 11.28 -27.72 -9.61
CA VAL A 141 10.60 -27.53 -10.90
C VAL A 141 10.56 -26.03 -11.23
N VAL A 142 10.88 -25.68 -12.47
CA VAL A 142 10.88 -24.30 -12.99
C VAL A 142 10.07 -24.26 -14.29
N PHE A 143 9.09 -23.34 -14.35
CA PHE A 143 8.36 -23.02 -15.58
C PHE A 143 8.82 -21.66 -16.11
N LEU A 144 9.30 -21.62 -17.35
CA LEU A 144 9.64 -20.36 -18.03
C LEU A 144 8.50 -19.97 -18.98
N ALA A 145 7.71 -18.97 -18.59
CA ALA A 145 6.61 -18.47 -19.42
C ALA A 145 7.14 -17.51 -20.49
N ILE A 146 6.69 -17.68 -21.74
CA ILE A 146 7.05 -16.82 -22.88
C ILE A 146 8.59 -16.69 -23.02
N PRO A 147 9.30 -17.79 -23.32
CA PRO A 147 10.76 -17.77 -23.39
C PRO A 147 11.31 -17.04 -24.64
N TYR A 148 10.44 -16.51 -25.48
CA TYR A 148 10.80 -15.88 -26.75
C TYR A 148 10.96 -14.37 -26.54
N ASN A 149 12.19 -13.89 -26.68
CA ASN A 149 12.47 -12.46 -26.81
C ASN A 149 12.59 -12.11 -28.30
N SER A 150 12.04 -10.97 -28.73
CA SER A 150 12.16 -10.50 -30.12
C SER A 150 13.56 -9.99 -30.45
N THR A 151 14.44 -9.88 -29.46
CA THR A 151 15.85 -9.54 -29.64
C THR A 151 16.70 -10.79 -29.83
N THR A 152 17.10 -11.04 -31.07
CA THR A 152 18.16 -11.99 -31.41
C THR A 152 19.50 -11.41 -30.94
N HIS A 153 19.97 -11.84 -29.79
CA HIS A 153 21.39 -11.72 -29.44
C HIS A 153 22.10 -12.97 -29.93
N GLU A 154 23.02 -12.84 -30.88
CA GLU A 154 23.88 -13.97 -31.22
C GLU A 154 24.76 -14.32 -30.01
N PRO A 155 24.71 -15.56 -29.52
CA PRO A 155 25.56 -15.97 -28.42
C PRO A 155 27.02 -15.89 -28.87
N THR A 156 27.82 -15.05 -28.19
CA THR A 156 29.27 -14.93 -28.46
C THR A 156 30.06 -16.11 -27.88
N TYR A 157 29.41 -16.93 -27.05
CA TYR A 157 30.01 -18.07 -26.37
C TYR A 157 28.99 -19.19 -26.28
N TYR A 158 29.37 -20.38 -26.71
CA TYR A 158 28.58 -21.60 -26.51
C TYR A 158 29.26 -22.47 -25.47
N ILE A 159 28.50 -22.93 -24.47
CA ILE A 159 28.98 -23.89 -23.46
C ILE A 159 28.01 -25.07 -23.44
N GLU A 160 28.52 -26.25 -23.76
CA GLU A 160 27.79 -27.51 -23.70
C GLU A 160 28.20 -28.28 -22.43
N ARG A 161 27.21 -28.62 -21.60
CA ARG A 161 27.41 -29.34 -20.33
C ARG A 161 26.69 -30.69 -20.33
N THR A 162 26.89 -31.46 -21.39
CA THR A 162 26.30 -32.79 -21.59
C THR A 162 27.17 -33.93 -21.05
N GLY A 163 28.42 -33.65 -20.65
CA GLY A 163 29.38 -34.63 -20.11
C GLY A 163 29.96 -34.28 -18.72
N GLN A 164 30.90 -35.10 -18.23
CA GLN A 164 31.62 -34.85 -16.96
C GLN A 164 32.49 -33.58 -17.00
N GLU A 165 32.99 -33.23 -18.19
CA GLU A 165 33.70 -31.97 -18.43
C GLU A 165 32.88 -31.08 -19.38
N PRO A 166 32.73 -29.78 -19.09
CA PRO A 166 32.05 -28.84 -19.97
C PRO A 166 32.94 -28.46 -21.16
N TYR A 167 32.36 -28.44 -22.37
CA TYR A 167 33.04 -28.01 -23.60
C TYR A 167 32.49 -26.66 -24.07
N GLY A 168 33.34 -25.78 -24.60
CA GLY A 168 32.90 -24.51 -25.15
C GLY A 168 33.58 -24.19 -26.49
N HIS A 169 32.87 -23.46 -27.35
CA HIS A 169 33.39 -22.98 -28.63
C HIS A 169 32.98 -21.51 -28.88
N PHE A 170 33.79 -20.84 -29.70
CA PHE A 170 33.63 -19.46 -30.14
C PHE A 170 32.78 -19.39 -31.41
#